data_AF-A0A560CRD9-F1
#
_entry.id   AF-A0A560CRD9-F1
#
_cell.length_a   1.000
_cell.length_b   1.000
_cell.length_c   1.000
_cell.angle_alpha   90.00
_cell.angle_beta   90.00
_cell.angle_gamma   90.00
#
_symmetry.space_group_name_H-M   'P 1'
#
loop_
_entity.id
_entity.type
_entity.pdbx_description
1 polymer ?
#
loop_
_entity_poly.entity_id
_entity_poly.type
_entity_poly.pdbx_seq_one_letter_code
_entity_poly.pdbx_strand_id
1 'polypeptide(L)'
;MTDSMFALIAEELARIAAEKGESLPTLGPDTRFLGGDLPIDSLDLATLLVVLEQRTGQDPFRAGFVQFHTVGELAALYRPTLHHPGLPAGSA
;
A
#
# COMPACT_ATOMS: atom_id res chain seq x y z
N MET A 1 -7.86 4.48 15.77
CA MET A 1 -7.41 3.12 15.39
C MET A 1 -6.70 3.26 14.06
N THR A 2 -5.37 3.26 14.07
CA THR A 2 -4.58 3.27 12.84
C THR A 2 -4.88 2.01 12.05
N ASP A 3 -5.25 2.19 10.79
CA ASP A 3 -5.57 1.12 9.85
C ASP A 3 -4.40 0.13 9.77
N SER A 4 -4.65 -1.17 9.93
CA SER A 4 -3.60 -2.20 9.96
C SER A 4 -2.72 -2.17 8.70
N MET A 5 -3.27 -1.70 7.58
CA MET A 5 -2.51 -1.53 6.34
C MET A 5 -1.54 -0.36 6.40
N PHE A 6 -1.99 0.77 6.97
CA PHE A 6 -1.13 1.94 7.13
C PHE A 6 0.10 1.61 7.99
N ALA A 7 -0.10 0.85 9.07
CA ALA A 7 1.00 0.41 9.93
C ALA A 7 2.02 -0.47 9.18
N LEU A 8 1.55 -1.39 8.33
CA LEU A 8 2.41 -2.22 7.48
C LEU A 8 3.20 -1.38 6.48
N ILE A 9 2.54 -0.46 5.78
CA ILE A 9 3.21 0.44 4.83
C ILE A 9 4.28 1.28 5.56
N ALA A 10 3.95 1.79 6.74
CA ALA A 10 4.89 2.57 7.54
C ALA A 10 6.11 1.76 8.00
N GLU A 11 5.91 0.51 8.42
CA GLU A 11 7.01 -0.39 8.79
C GLU A 11 7.95 -0.63 7.60
N GLU A 12 7.40 -0.97 6.43
CA GLU A 12 8.22 -1.28 5.26
C GLU A 12 8.93 -0.03 4.70
N LEU A 13 8.27 1.12 4.69
CA LEU A 13 8.92 2.39 4.35
C LEU A 13 10.07 2.72 5.32
N ALA A 14 9.90 2.47 6.62
CA ALA A 14 10.96 2.68 7.60
C ALA A 14 12.16 1.76 7.36
N ARG A 15 11.92 0.50 6.97
CA ARG A 15 12.98 -0.44 6.58
C ARG A 15 13.75 0.05 5.36
N ILE A 16 13.04 0.40 4.28
CA ILE A 16 13.65 0.89 3.03
C ILE A 16 14.50 2.15 3.30
N ALA A 17 13.96 3.11 4.05
CA ALA A 17 14.71 4.31 4.43
C ALA A 17 15.95 3.97 5.27
N ALA A 18 15.83 3.06 6.24
CA ALA A 18 16.94 2.65 7.10
C ALA A 18 18.04 1.90 6.33
N GLU A 19 17.69 1.09 5.32
CA GLU A 19 18.66 0.42 4.44
C GLU A 19 19.51 1.43 3.64
N LYS A 20 18.94 2.60 3.34
CA LYS A 20 19.63 3.72 2.70
C LYS A 20 20.42 4.59 3.68
N GLY A 21 20.29 4.34 4.99
CA GLY A 21 20.85 5.19 6.04
C GLY A 21 20.07 6.48 6.28
N GLU A 22 18.84 6.56 5.77
CA GLU A 22 17.95 7.70 5.93
C GLU A 22 16.93 7.47 7.04
N SER A 23 16.35 8.56 7.57
CA SER A 23 15.31 8.49 8.59
C SER A 23 13.95 8.78 7.97
N LEU A 24 12.98 7.92 8.27
CA LEU A 24 11.62 8.14 7.81
C LEU A 24 10.99 9.31 8.59
N PRO A 25 10.47 10.34 7.91
CA PRO A 25 9.74 11.41 8.58
C PRO A 25 8.38 10.91 9.10
N THR A 26 7.67 11.75 9.87
CA THR A 26 6.34 11.39 10.36
C THR A 26 5.38 11.15 9.20
N LEU A 27 4.88 9.93 9.07
CA LEU A 27 3.91 9.56 8.05
C LEU A 27 2.50 9.98 8.45
N GLY A 28 1.80 10.59 7.50
CA GLY A 28 0.36 10.82 7.54
C GLY A 28 -0.34 10.22 6.30
N PRO A 29 -1.67 10.19 6.29
CA PRO A 29 -2.43 9.69 5.13
C PRO A 29 -2.18 10.51 3.86
N ASP A 30 -1.88 11.80 3.99
CA ASP A 30 -1.61 12.70 2.85
C ASP A 30 -0.13 12.72 2.44
N THR A 31 0.74 11.95 3.11
CA THR A 31 2.16 11.88 2.77
C THR A 31 2.35 11.27 1.39
N ARG A 32 3.07 11.98 0.52
CA ARG A 32 3.35 11.53 -0.85
C ARG A 32 4.54 10.58 -0.91
N PHE A 33 4.43 9.58 -1.78
CA PHE A 33 5.53 8.65 -2.05
C PHE A 33 6.65 9.30 -2.87
N LEU A 34 6.34 9.79 -4.06
CA LEU A 34 7.34 10.36 -4.99
C LEU A 34 7.22 11.88 -5.05
N GLY A 35 8.36 12.57 -5.09
CA GLY A 35 8.43 14.04 -5.20
C GLY A 35 7.91 14.79 -3.96
N GLY A 36 7.86 14.11 -2.81
CA GLY A 36 7.54 14.69 -1.50
C GLY A 36 8.74 14.64 -0.55
N ASP A 37 8.45 14.61 0.74
CA ASP A 37 9.46 14.58 1.82
C ASP A 37 10.00 13.17 2.12
N LEU A 38 9.47 12.12 1.46
CA LEU A 38 9.94 10.77 1.67
C LEU A 38 11.24 10.48 0.93
N PRO A 39 12.21 9.82 1.59
CA PRO A 39 13.48 9.46 0.98
C PRO A 39 13.35 8.19 0.11
N ILE A 40 12.37 8.16 -0.77
CA ILE A 40 12.08 7.00 -1.63
C ILE A 40 12.00 7.40 -3.10
N ASP A 41 12.40 6.48 -3.96
CA ASP A 41 12.29 6.60 -5.40
C ASP A 41 11.36 5.54 -6.01
N SER A 42 11.23 5.53 -7.33
CA SER A 42 10.32 4.61 -8.03
C SER A 42 10.66 3.14 -7.79
N LEU A 43 11.94 2.81 -7.57
CA LEU A 43 12.38 1.44 -7.33
C LEU A 43 12.01 1.00 -5.91
N ASP A 44 12.22 1.87 -4.93
CA ASP A 44 11.78 1.67 -3.56
C ASP A 44 10.26 1.45 -3.49
N LEU A 45 9.49 2.26 -4.22
CA LEU A 45 8.05 2.12 -4.30
C LEU A 45 7.65 0.76 -4.91
N ALA A 46 8.28 0.36 -6.02
CA ALA A 46 8.04 -0.95 -6.61
C ALA A 46 8.36 -2.10 -5.64
N THR A 47 9.45 -1.96 -4.87
CA THR A 47 9.85 -2.94 -3.85
C THR A 47 8.81 -3.04 -2.73
N LEU A 48 8.32 -1.89 -2.23
CA LEU A 48 7.24 -1.83 -1.25
C LEU A 48 6.00 -2.59 -1.73
N LEU A 49 5.56 -2.37 -2.97
CA LEU A 49 4.38 -3.04 -3.53
C LEU A 49 4.55 -4.57 -3.57
N VAL A 50 5.73 -5.05 -3.99
CA VAL A 50 6.03 -6.49 -4.03
C VAL A 50 6.01 -7.09 -2.62
N VAL A 51 6.57 -6.40 -1.62
CA VAL A 51 6.56 -6.89 -0.24
C VAL A 51 5.15 -6.91 0.33
N LEU A 52 4.34 -5.89 0.05
CA LEU A 52 2.93 -5.85 0.45
C LEU A 52 2.13 -6.98 -0.19
N GLU A 53 2.33 -7.26 -1.48
CA GLU A 53 1.71 -8.41 -2.16
C GLU A 53 2.12 -9.73 -1.49
N GLN A 54 3.40 -9.93 -1.20
CA GLN A 54 3.88 -11.15 -0.55
C GLN A 54 3.33 -11.32 0.87
N ARG A 55 3.18 -10.23 1.63
CA ARG A 55 2.66 -10.26 3.01
C ARG A 55 1.15 -10.41 3.08
N THR A 56 0.43 -9.78 2.17
CA THR A 56 -1.05 -9.73 2.19
C THR A 56 -1.68 -10.78 1.29
N GLY A 57 -0.94 -11.31 0.31
CA GLY A 57 -1.44 -12.15 -0.78
C GLY A 57 -2.35 -11.41 -1.76
N GLN A 58 -2.40 -10.08 -1.69
CA GLN A 58 -3.30 -9.24 -2.51
C GLN A 58 -2.49 -8.34 -3.44
N ASP A 59 -2.89 -8.31 -4.70
CA ASP A 59 -2.40 -7.36 -5.70
C ASP A 59 -3.58 -6.52 -6.22
N PRO A 60 -3.77 -5.29 -5.72
CA PRO A 60 -4.86 -4.42 -6.16
C PRO A 60 -4.67 -3.91 -7.60
N PHE A 61 -3.48 -4.04 -8.18
CA PHE A 61 -3.17 -3.59 -9.54
C PHE A 61 -3.44 -4.68 -10.60
N ARG A 62 -3.72 -5.91 -10.16
CA ARG A 62 -4.01 -7.05 -11.04
C ARG A 62 -5.21 -6.85 -11.95
N ALA A 63 -6.21 -6.09 -11.49
CA ALA A 63 -7.43 -5.78 -12.23
C ALA A 63 -7.27 -4.57 -13.17
N GLY A 64 -6.14 -3.87 -13.11
CA GLY A 64 -5.87 -2.65 -13.88
C GLY A 64 -4.98 -1.70 -13.11
N PHE A 65 -4.32 -0.79 -13.84
CA PHE A 65 -3.45 0.21 -13.23
C PHE A 65 -4.29 1.24 -12.45
N VAL A 66 -4.06 1.30 -11.14
CA VAL A 66 -4.65 2.31 -10.27
C VAL A 66 -3.59 3.34 -9.91
N GLN A 67 -3.89 4.62 -10.17
CA GLN A 67 -3.01 5.71 -9.77
C GLN A 67 -3.16 5.99 -8.28
N PHE A 68 -2.03 6.13 -7.61
CA PHE A 68 -1.95 6.59 -6.23
C PHE A 68 -0.68 7.44 -6.07
N HIS A 69 -0.76 8.40 -5.17
CA HIS A 69 0.31 9.34 -4.85
C HIS A 69 0.62 9.36 -3.35
N THR A 70 -0.35 9.03 -2.49
CA THR A 70 -0.21 9.12 -1.04
C THR A 70 -0.32 7.77 -0.32
N VAL A 71 0.25 7.72 0.89
CA VAL A 71 0.20 6.53 1.76
C VAL A 71 -1.25 6.12 2.08
N GLY A 72 -2.13 7.09 2.31
CA GLY A 72 -3.54 6.84 2.58
C GLY A 72 -4.27 6.23 1.38
N GLU A 73 -3.97 6.69 0.16
CA GLU A 73 -4.52 6.10 -1.07
C GLU A 73 -4.08 4.66 -1.22
N LEU A 74 -2.78 4.36 -1.05
CA LEU A 74 -2.28 2.99 -1.15
C LEU A 74 -2.93 2.10 -0.09
N ALA A 75 -2.99 2.55 1.16
CA ALA A 75 -3.65 1.79 2.23
C ALA A 75 -5.11 1.46 1.88
N ALA A 76 -5.83 2.41 1.27
CA ALA A 76 -7.20 2.20 0.83
C ALA A 76 -7.34 1.15 -0.28
N LEU A 77 -6.35 1.02 -1.18
CA LEU A 77 -6.36 0.00 -2.24
C LEU A 77 -6.28 -1.43 -1.70
N TYR A 78 -5.54 -1.63 -0.61
CA TYR A 78 -5.40 -2.94 0.03
C TYR A 78 -6.49 -3.22 1.07
N ARG A 79 -7.43 -2.29 1.29
CA ARG A 79 -8.60 -2.61 2.11
C ARG A 79 -9.47 -3.57 1.30
N PRO A 80 -9.85 -4.73 1.88
CA PRO A 80 -10.79 -5.61 1.21
C PRO A 80 -12.06 -4.81 0.95
N THR A 81 -12.36 -4.57 -0.34
CA THR A 81 -13.73 -4.28 -0.71
C THR A 81 -14.50 -5.50 -0.23
N LEU A 82 -15.43 -5.31 0.72
CA LEU A 82 -16.32 -6.39 1.13
C LEU A 82 -17.09 -6.83 -0.12
N HIS A 83 -16.54 -7.81 -0.84
CA HIS A 83 -17.22 -8.48 -1.91
C HIS A 83 -18.37 -9.23 -1.24
N HIS A 84 -19.60 -8.76 -1.43
CA HIS A 84 -20.81 -9.45 -1.00
C HIS A 84 -20.89 -10.78 -1.77
N PRO A 85 -20.69 -11.95 -1.14
CA PRO A 85 -20.94 -13.22 -1.80
C PRO A 85 -22.44 -13.50 -1.66
N GLY A 86 -23.24 -13.04 -2.62
CA GLY A 86 -24.69 -13.08 -2.46
C GLY A 86 -25.46 -13.02 -3.77
N LEU A 87 -25.27 -14.01 -4.64
CA LEU A 87 -26.39 -14.56 -5.42
C LEU A 87 -26.02 -15.96 -5.95
N PRO A 88 -26.67 -17.04 -5.46
CA PRO A 88 -26.65 -18.30 -6.19
C PRO A 88 -27.43 -18.07 -7.49
N ALA A 89 -26.76 -18.25 -8.64
CA ALA A 89 -27.47 -18.44 -9.89
C ALA A 89 -28.28 -19.74 -9.75
N GLY A 90 -29.59 -19.59 -9.54
CA GLY A 90 -30.51 -20.68 -9.30
C GLY A 90 -30.44 -21.70 -10.42
N SER A 91 -30.32 -22.97 -10.02
CA SER A 91 -30.66 -24.10 -10.85
C SER A 91 -32.15 -24.04 -11.16
N ALA A 92 -32.50 -23.95 -12.44
CA ALA A 92 -33.83 -24.20 -12.98
C ALA A 92 -33.67 -25.05 -14.23
#